data_AF-A0A7C7VJY4-F1
#
_entry.id   AF-A0A7C7VJY4-F1
#
_cell.length_a   1.000
_cell.length_b   1.000
_cell.length_c   1.000
_cell.angle_alpha   90.00
_cell.angle_beta   90.00
_cell.angle_gamma   90.00
#
_symmetry.space_group_name_H-M   'P 1'
#
loop_
_entity.id
_entity.type
_entity.pdbx_description
1 polymer ?
#
loop_
_entity_poly.entity_id
_entity_poly.type
_entity_poly.pdbx_seq_one_letter_code
_entity_poly.pdbx_strand_id
1 'polypeptide(L)'
;MDPLDTIYWIKLCLGVLAAIICILLRVNNLITGTGIGFATYAISDRILRQIFIDKIEKSTEVTKTGAGIYAITFLFSWILLYTFIITSG
;
A
#
# COMPACT_ATOMS: atom_id res chain seq x y z
N MET A 1 11.25 17.65 -8.12
CA MET A 1 10.74 16.67 -7.14
C MET A 1 11.78 15.59 -7.01
N ASP A 2 12.21 15.32 -5.78
CA ASP A 2 13.15 14.23 -5.51
C ASP A 2 12.52 12.87 -5.87
N PRO A 3 13.30 11.92 -6.39
CA PRO A 3 12.81 10.59 -6.76
C PRO A 3 12.17 9.85 -5.58
N LEU A 4 12.59 10.13 -4.36
CA LEU A 4 12.00 9.60 -3.12
C LEU A 4 10.56 10.08 -2.90
N ASP A 5 10.26 11.34 -3.23
CA ASP A 5 8.92 11.92 -3.03
C ASP A 5 7.91 11.29 -3.99
N THR A 6 8.33 11.03 -5.24
CA THR A 6 7.50 10.30 -6.21
C THR A 6 7.18 8.88 -5.73
N ILE A 7 8.18 8.16 -5.20
CA ILE A 7 7.99 6.82 -4.62
C ILE A 7 7.00 6.86 -3.45
N TYR A 8 7.11 7.88 -2.60
CA TYR A 8 6.24 8.08 -1.45
C TYR A 8 4.78 8.20 -1.88
N TRP A 9 4.48 9.12 -2.81
CA TRP A 9 3.13 9.34 -3.33
C TRP A 9 2.56 8.11 -4.02
N ILE A 10 3.38 7.39 -4.79
CA ILE A 10 2.93 6.14 -5.43
C ILE A 10 2.53 5.13 -4.36
N LYS A 11 3.40 4.84 -3.38
CA LYS A 11 3.09 3.83 -2.34
C LYS A 11 1.90 4.23 -1.46
N LEU A 12 1.70 5.53 -1.21
CA LEU A 12 0.53 6.06 -0.52
C LEU A 12 -0.75 5.76 -1.31
N CYS A 13 -0.79 6.14 -2.59
CA CYS A 13 -1.94 5.89 -3.46
C CYS A 13 -2.26 4.38 -3.55
N LEU A 14 -1.21 3.56 -3.62
CA LEU A 14 -1.29 2.11 -3.71
C LEU A 14 -1.85 1.45 -2.44
N GLY A 15 -1.49 1.98 -1.26
CA GLY A 15 -2.05 1.54 0.02
C GLY A 15 -3.55 1.87 0.14
N VAL A 16 -3.96 3.05 -0.32
CA VAL A 16 -5.38 3.44 -0.39
C VAL A 16 -6.15 2.54 -1.36
N LEU A 17 -5.61 2.31 -2.56
CA LEU A 17 -6.19 1.40 -3.56
C LEU A 17 -6.38 -0.01 -3.00
N ALA A 18 -5.37 -0.55 -2.30
CA ALA A 18 -5.48 -1.86 -1.66
C ALA A 18 -6.60 -1.91 -0.60
N ALA A 19 -6.75 -0.86 0.22
CA ALA A 19 -7.82 -0.77 1.20
C ALA A 19 -9.21 -0.71 0.53
N ILE A 20 -9.36 0.07 -0.55
CA ILE A 20 -10.59 0.13 -1.33
C ILE A 20 -10.93 -1.25 -1.90
N ILE A 21 -9.96 -1.98 -2.44
CA ILE A 21 -10.15 -3.34 -2.97
C ILE A 21 -10.63 -4.28 -1.86
N CYS A 22 -10.01 -4.27 -0.67
CA CYS A 22 -10.47 -5.07 0.47
C CYS A 22 -11.94 -4.80 0.84
N ILE A 23 -12.34 -3.53 0.82
CA ILE A 23 -13.71 -3.12 1.12
C ILE A 23 -14.68 -3.52 0.00
N LEU A 24 -14.29 -3.36 -1.26
CA LEU A 24 -15.10 -3.72 -2.43
C LEU A 24 -15.34 -5.23 -2.52
N LEU A 25 -14.35 -6.04 -2.12
CA LEU A 25 -14.49 -7.49 -1.95
C LEU A 25 -15.25 -7.87 -0.66
N ARG A 26 -15.71 -6.89 0.13
CA ARG A 26 -16.43 -7.06 1.39
C ARG A 26 -15.70 -8.00 2.37
N VAL A 27 -14.40 -7.81 2.46
CA VAL A 27 -13.54 -8.66 3.27
C VAL A 27 -13.76 -8.36 4.75
N ASN A 28 -14.55 -9.22 5.40
CA ASN A 28 -14.82 -9.16 6.85
C ASN A 28 -13.71 -9.87 7.66
N ASN A 29 -12.99 -10.81 7.04
CA ASN A 29 -11.95 -11.57 7.72
C ASN A 29 -10.61 -10.83 7.72
N LEU A 30 -10.05 -10.63 8.92
CA LEU A 30 -8.71 -10.05 9.11
C LEU A 30 -7.63 -10.80 8.32
N ILE A 31 -7.74 -12.13 8.26
CA ILE A 31 -6.79 -13.00 7.53
C ILE A 31 -6.81 -12.70 6.03
N THR A 32 -8.00 -12.62 5.44
CA THR A 32 -8.17 -12.36 4.01
C THR A 32 -7.72 -10.94 3.65
N GLY A 33 -8.02 -9.94 4.49
CA GLY A 33 -7.60 -8.56 4.25
C GLY A 33 -6.10 -8.37 4.39
N THR A 34 -5.48 -9.06 5.35
CA THR A 34 -4.02 -9.12 5.48
C THR A 34 -3.38 -9.80 4.27
N GLY A 35 -3.97 -10.90 3.78
CA GLY A 35 -3.50 -11.60 2.58
C GLY A 35 -3.54 -10.72 1.33
N ILE A 36 -4.63 -9.98 1.13
CA ILE A 36 -4.77 -9.03 0.02
C ILE A 36 -3.75 -7.90 0.18
N GLY A 37 -3.66 -7.29 1.37
CA GLY A 37 -2.70 -6.22 1.66
C GLY A 37 -1.25 -6.64 1.42
N PHE A 38 -0.91 -7.89 1.76
CA PHE A 38 0.40 -8.48 1.50
C PHE A 38 0.62 -8.77 0.01
N ALA A 39 -0.39 -9.30 -0.69
CA ALA A 39 -0.31 -9.56 -2.12
C ALA A 39 -0.14 -8.25 -2.92
N THR A 40 -0.94 -7.23 -2.62
CA THR A 40 -0.81 -5.91 -3.23
C THR A 40 0.54 -5.28 -2.87
N TYR A 41 1.03 -5.44 -1.64
CA TYR A 41 2.37 -4.98 -1.26
C TYR A 41 3.46 -5.65 -2.09
N ALA A 42 3.43 -6.98 -2.22
CA ALA A 42 4.43 -7.74 -2.96
C ALA A 42 4.46 -7.36 -4.45
N ILE A 43 3.29 -7.15 -5.05
CA ILE A 43 3.17 -6.69 -6.45
C ILE A 43 3.74 -5.28 -6.57
N SER A 44 3.33 -4.39 -5.68
CA SER A 44 3.77 -2.99 -5.62
C SER A 44 5.28 -2.85 -5.49
N ASP A 45 5.87 -3.62 -4.59
CA ASP A 45 7.30 -3.59 -4.30
C ASP A 45 8.10 -4.11 -5.50
N ARG A 46 7.61 -5.15 -6.20
CA ARG A 46 8.22 -5.62 -7.45
C ARG A 46 8.16 -4.58 -8.56
N ILE A 47 7.00 -3.94 -8.77
CA ILE A 47 6.80 -2.92 -9.82
C ILE A 47 7.70 -1.71 -9.56
N LEU A 48 7.71 -1.17 -8.33
CA LEU A 48 8.58 -0.05 -7.98
C LEU A 48 10.05 -0.41 -8.13
N ARG A 49 10.42 -1.62 -7.69
CA ARG A 49 11.80 -2.10 -7.81
C ARG A 49 12.23 -2.18 -9.27
N GLN A 50 11.36 -2.53 -10.20
CA GLN A 50 11.68 -2.55 -11.63
C GLN A 50 11.76 -1.14 -12.22
N ILE A 51 10.82 -0.25 -11.91
CA ILE A 51 10.76 1.11 -12.46
C ILE A 51 11.97 1.95 -12.00
N PHE A 52 12.42 1.77 -10.77
CA PHE A 52 13.47 2.59 -10.17
C PHE A 52 14.86 1.94 -10.17
N ILE A 53 15.01 0.69 -10.64
CA ILE A 53 16.30 -0.01 -10.70
C ILE A 53 17.31 0.73 -11.60
N ASP A 54 16.81 1.36 -12.65
CA ASP A 54 17.61 2.05 -13.67
C ASP A 54 17.86 3.53 -13.33
N LYS A 55 17.08 4.06 -12.38
CA LYS A 55 17.00 5.50 -12.10
C LYS A 55 17.63 5.92 -10.77
N ILE A 56 18.02 4.98 -9.89
CA ILE A 56 18.53 5.28 -8.55
C ILE A 56 19.79 4.46 -8.25
N GLU A 57 20.92 5.16 -8.09
CA GLU A 57 22.25 4.61 -7.76
C GLU A 57 22.31 3.90 -6.38
N LYS A 58 21.36 4.22 -5.49
CA LYS A 58 21.11 3.56 -4.19
C LYS A 58 19.65 3.08 -4.07
N SER A 59 19.33 1.99 -4.77
CA SER A 59 18.04 1.28 -4.70
C SER A 59 17.58 0.89 -3.28
N THR A 60 18.49 0.81 -2.30
CA THR A 60 18.22 0.32 -0.94
C THR A 60 17.33 1.24 -0.09
N GLU A 61 17.25 2.54 -0.39
CA GLU A 61 16.39 3.47 0.36
C GLU A 61 14.91 3.40 -0.08
N VAL A 62 14.66 3.03 -1.33
CA VAL A 62 13.31 2.89 -1.92
C VAL A 62 12.49 1.83 -1.19
N THR A 63 13.13 0.71 -0.86
CA THR A 63 12.50 -0.43 -0.20
C THR A 63 12.33 -0.19 1.31
N LYS A 64 13.33 0.36 1.99
CA LYS A 64 13.26 0.61 3.44
C LYS A 64 12.25 1.69 3.81
N THR A 65 12.27 2.83 3.13
CA THR A 65 11.39 3.96 3.46
C THR A 65 9.97 3.74 2.94
N GLY A 66 9.84 3.03 1.81
CA GLY A 66 8.55 2.79 1.19
C GLY A 66 7.67 1.74 1.88
N ALA A 67 8.26 0.73 2.54
CA ALA A 67 7.50 -0.35 3.16
C ALA A 67 6.59 0.12 4.30
N GLY A 68 7.13 0.97 5.18
CA GLY A 68 6.41 1.51 6.32
C GLY A 68 5.22 2.36 5.92
N ILE A 69 5.40 3.26 4.94
CA ILE A 69 4.33 4.17 4.52
C ILE A 69 3.15 3.42 3.91
N TYR A 70 3.44 2.39 3.11
CA TYR A 70 2.40 1.55 2.52
C TYR A 70 1.61 0.84 3.61
N ALA A 71 2.30 0.17 4.54
CA ALA A 71 1.64 -0.59 5.61
C ALA A 71 0.77 0.31 6.49
N ILE A 72 1.28 1.48 6.88
CA ILE A 72 0.54 2.46 7.69
C ILE A 72 -0.67 2.97 6.91
N THR A 73 -0.49 3.40 5.66
CA THR A 73 -1.59 3.95 4.84
C THR A 73 -2.67 2.92 4.57
N PHE A 74 -2.28 1.68 4.26
CA PHE A 74 -3.20 0.57 4.03
C PHE A 74 -3.99 0.24 5.30
N LEU A 75 -3.31 0.01 6.43
CA LEU A 75 -3.98 -0.31 7.70
C LEU A 75 -4.91 0.83 8.14
N PHE A 76 -4.42 2.07 8.10
CA PHE A 76 -5.20 3.24 8.46
C PHE A 76 -6.45 3.38 7.58
N SER A 77 -6.29 3.33 6.25
CA SER A 77 -7.42 3.44 5.32
C SER A 77 -8.39 2.28 5.45
N TRP A 78 -7.89 1.06 5.64
CA TRP A 78 -8.73 -0.13 5.77
C TRP A 78 -9.57 -0.09 7.05
N ILE A 79 -8.97 0.23 8.20
CA ILE A 79 -9.68 0.36 9.48
C ILE A 79 -10.71 1.49 9.41
N LEU A 80 -10.33 2.64 8.83
CA LEU A 80 -11.21 3.81 8.72
C LEU A 80 -12.43 3.48 7.86
N LEU A 81 -12.24 2.92 6.66
CA LEU A 81 -13.34 2.52 5.77
C LEU A 81 -14.19 1.41 6.39
N TYR A 82 -13.57 0.45 7.07
CA TYR A 82 -14.30 -0.65 7.72
C TYR A 82 -15.19 -0.14 8.88
N THR A 83 -14.65 0.75 9.70
CA THR A 83 -15.41 1.42 10.78
C THR A 83 -16.55 2.24 10.18
N PHE A 84 -16.29 3.00 9.12
CA PHE A 84 -17.32 3.78 8.45
C PHE A 84 -18.47 2.90 7.93
N ILE A 85 -18.17 1.75 7.33
CA ILE A 85 -19.19 0.79 6.87
C ILE A 85 -19.99 0.21 8.02
N ILE A 86 -19.34 -0.15 9.14
CA ILE A 86 -20.06 -0.70 10.31
C ILE A 86 -20.96 0.37 10.95
N THR A 87 -20.51 1.62 11.04
CA THR A 87 -21.30 2.70 11.66
C THR A 87 -22.44 3.21 10.77
N SER A 88 -22.32 3.07 9.44
CA SER A 88 -23.32 3.56 8.48
C SER A 88 -24.31 2.49 7.98
N GLY A 89 -24.15 1.23 8.38
CA GLY A 89 -25.05 0.11 8.08
C GLY A 89 -25.90 -0.28 9.27
#